data_AF-A0A150LU52-F1
#
_entry.id   AF-A0A150LU52-F1
#
_cell.length_a   1.000
_cell.length_b   1.000
_cell.length_c   1.000
_cell.angle_alpha   90.00
_cell.angle_beta   90.00
_cell.angle_gamma   90.00
#
_symmetry.space_group_name_H-M   'P 1'
#
loop_
_entity.id
_entity.type
_entity.pdbx_description
1 polymer ?
#
loop_
_entity_poly.entity_id
_entity_poly.type
_entity_poly.pdbx_seq_one_letter_code
_entity_poly.pdbx_strand_id
1 'polypeptide(L)'
;MLKERLNVWQWISFALACLGVCIMTFQYGTFPWVALSLAFSFGFYGLVKKLASFDAAIGLTLETMAVTPISFVYLLLLYNDAPSLLSSVTIWQGVLLLGAGPATAIPLLYFAKGARRISMTMLGFLQYIAPTISLLLGVFLFHEAFTKTHMYAFSCIWGALIIFSFAKTKRMQWLHDKWMKRNSLEV
;
A
#
# COMPACT_ATOMS: atom_id res chain seq x y z
N MET A 1 11.87 -15.95 12.36
CA MET A 1 10.49 -15.41 12.47
C MET A 1 10.07 -14.87 11.11
N LEU A 2 9.50 -15.72 10.24
CA LEU A 2 8.87 -15.42 8.92
C LEU A 2 8.36 -16.75 8.32
N LYS A 3 7.61 -17.54 9.10
CA LYS A 3 7.03 -18.82 8.66
C LYS A 3 5.53 -18.85 8.94
N GLU A 4 4.82 -17.77 8.60
CA GLU A 4 3.36 -17.86 8.49
C GLU A 4 3.06 -18.63 7.21
N ARG A 5 2.67 -19.90 7.35
CA ARG A 5 2.16 -20.70 6.23
C ARG A 5 0.80 -20.13 5.85
N LEU A 6 0.64 -19.74 4.59
CA LEU A 6 -0.61 -19.21 4.10
C LEU A 6 -1.65 -20.33 4.07
N ASN A 7 -2.82 -20.06 4.65
CA ASN A 7 -3.97 -20.95 4.60
C ASN A 7 -4.47 -21.03 3.14
N VAL A 8 -5.01 -22.17 2.70
CA VAL A 8 -5.60 -22.37 1.36
C VAL A 8 -6.61 -21.25 1.01
N TRP A 9 -7.39 -20.79 1.99
CA TRP A 9 -8.32 -19.67 1.80
C TRP A 9 -7.63 -18.33 1.49
N GLN A 10 -6.41 -18.11 2.01
CA GLN A 10 -5.62 -16.93 1.70
C GLN A 10 -5.06 -16.99 0.27
N TRP A 11 -4.74 -18.20 -0.22
CA TRP A 11 -4.37 -18.41 -1.62
C TRP A 11 -5.54 -18.15 -2.58
N ILE A 12 -6.75 -18.59 -2.21
CA ILE A 12 -7.97 -18.28 -2.99
C ILE A 12 -8.20 -16.77 -3.06
N SER A 13 -8.08 -16.06 -1.93
CA SER A 13 -8.14 -14.60 -1.90
C SER A 13 -7.10 -13.95 -2.83
N PHE A 14 -5.86 -14.43 -2.80
CA PHE A 14 -4.80 -13.89 -3.65
C PHE A 14 -5.10 -14.08 -5.14
N ALA A 15 -5.59 -15.26 -5.54
CA ALA A 15 -5.99 -15.53 -6.92
C ALA A 15 -7.15 -14.60 -7.36
N LEU A 16 -8.14 -14.38 -6.49
CA LEU A 16 -9.26 -13.48 -6.77
C LEU A 16 -8.83 -12.02 -6.92
N ALA A 17 -7.88 -11.56 -6.08
CA ALA A 17 -7.29 -10.24 -6.22
C ALA A 17 -6.51 -10.10 -7.54
N CYS A 18 -5.72 -11.11 -7.92
CA CYS A 18 -5.01 -11.14 -9.19
C CYS A 18 -5.98 -11.05 -10.38
N LEU A 19 -7.12 -11.77 -10.34
CA LEU A 19 -8.15 -11.67 -11.36
C LEU A 19 -8.70 -10.24 -11.49
N GLY A 20 -8.96 -9.56 -10.37
CA GLY A 20 -9.39 -8.16 -10.38
C GLY A 20 -8.39 -7.22 -11.07
N VAL A 21 -7.09 -7.41 -10.81
CA VAL A 21 -6.01 -6.65 -11.46
C VAL A 21 -5.91 -6.98 -12.95
N CYS A 22 -6.06 -8.25 -13.33
CA CYS A 22 -6.07 -8.66 -14.73
C CYS A 22 -7.24 -8.03 -15.50
N ILE A 23 -8.45 -8.00 -14.93
CA ILE A 23 -9.62 -7.35 -15.54
C ILE A 23 -9.32 -5.89 -15.87
N MET A 24 -8.77 -5.13 -14.91
CA MET A 24 -8.36 -3.74 -15.16
C MET A 24 -7.28 -3.64 -16.23
N THR A 25 -6.27 -4.52 -16.18
CA THR A 25 -5.15 -4.53 -17.14
C THR A 25 -5.63 -4.73 -18.57
N PHE A 26 -6.50 -5.73 -18.81
CA PHE A 26 -7.03 -6.00 -20.14
C PHE A 26 -7.89 -4.86 -20.66
N GLN A 27 -8.62 -4.17 -19.79
CA GLN A 27 -9.50 -3.09 -20.20
C GLN A 27 -8.77 -1.77 -20.48
N TYR A 28 -7.82 -1.39 -19.63
CA TYR A 28 -7.01 -0.19 -19.87
C TYR A 28 -5.91 -0.40 -20.91
N GLY A 29 -5.68 -1.65 -21.34
CA GLY A 29 -4.62 -2.02 -22.30
C GLY A 29 -3.20 -1.75 -21.79
N THR A 30 -3.05 -1.36 -20.53
CA THR A 30 -1.80 -0.94 -19.92
C THR A 30 -1.55 -1.79 -18.68
N PHE A 31 -0.38 -2.44 -18.65
CA PHE A 31 0.02 -3.24 -17.51
C PHE A 31 0.39 -2.34 -16.32
N PRO A 32 -0.15 -2.57 -15.10
CA PRO A 32 0.01 -1.67 -13.96
C PRO A 32 1.37 -1.85 -13.26
N TRP A 33 2.47 -1.75 -14.01
CA TRP A 33 3.82 -1.97 -13.49
C TRP A 33 4.21 -0.95 -12.41
N VAL A 34 3.73 0.31 -12.50
CA VAL A 34 3.97 1.35 -11.49
C VAL A 34 3.34 0.95 -10.15
N ALA A 35 2.08 0.51 -10.18
CA ALA A 35 1.37 0.09 -8.97
C ALA A 35 2.03 -1.15 -8.33
N LEU A 36 2.44 -2.12 -9.15
CA LEU A 36 3.17 -3.29 -8.66
C LEU A 36 4.52 -2.91 -8.07
N SER A 37 5.29 -2.06 -8.75
CA SER A 37 6.60 -1.59 -8.27
C SER A 37 6.48 -0.83 -6.96
N LEU A 38 5.45 0.01 -6.82
CA LEU A 38 5.12 0.70 -5.56
C LEU A 38 4.73 -0.30 -4.47
N ALA A 39 3.88 -1.28 -4.77
CA ALA A 39 3.49 -2.30 -3.80
C ALA A 39 4.69 -3.11 -3.29
N PHE A 40 5.59 -3.53 -4.19
CA PHE A 40 6.83 -4.20 -3.82
C PHE A 40 7.74 -3.29 -3.00
N SER A 41 8.02 -2.09 -3.47
CA SER A 41 8.89 -1.12 -2.78
C SER A 41 8.37 -0.79 -1.38
N PHE A 42 7.07 -0.56 -1.25
CA PHE A 42 6.44 -0.24 0.03
C PHE A 42 6.37 -1.44 0.97
N GLY A 43 6.15 -2.65 0.44
CA GLY A 43 6.23 -3.90 1.20
C GLY A 43 7.63 -4.13 1.78
N PHE A 44 8.67 -3.93 0.95
CA PHE A 44 10.07 -3.98 1.39
C PHE A 44 10.40 -2.89 2.40
N TYR A 45 9.97 -1.66 2.17
CA TYR A 45 10.13 -0.55 3.12
C TYR A 45 9.51 -0.88 4.49
N GLY A 46 8.28 -1.39 4.52
CA GLY A 46 7.63 -1.85 5.74
C GLY A 46 8.40 -2.97 6.43
N LEU A 47 8.96 -3.92 5.66
CA LEU A 47 9.81 -5.00 6.18
C LEU A 47 11.10 -4.47 6.80
N VAL A 48 11.80 -3.58 6.12
CA VAL A 48 12.99 -2.92 6.64
C VAL A 48 12.66 -2.17 7.92
N LYS A 49 11.58 -1.38 7.96
CA LYS A 49 11.17 -0.66 9.18
C LYS A 49 10.83 -1.58 10.35
N LYS A 50 10.27 -2.75 10.07
CA LYS A 50 9.95 -3.77 11.07
C LYS A 50 11.20 -4.48 11.61
N LEU A 51 12.20 -4.71 10.77
CA LEU A 51 13.46 -5.36 11.15
C LEU A 51 14.49 -4.37 11.73
N ALA A 52 14.39 -3.09 11.38
CA ALA A 52 15.31 -2.06 11.83
C ALA A 52 15.21 -1.80 13.34
N SER A 53 16.37 -1.78 13.99
CA SER A 53 16.55 -1.61 15.44
C SER A 53 16.63 -0.14 15.91
N PHE A 54 16.86 0.82 15.01
CA PHE A 54 16.97 2.26 15.32
C PHE A 54 15.63 2.87 15.72
N ASP A 55 15.56 3.96 16.50
CA ASP A 55 14.27 4.64 16.71
C ASP A 55 13.63 5.11 15.38
N ALA A 56 12.30 5.07 15.31
CA ALA A 56 11.56 5.39 14.09
C ALA A 56 11.81 6.83 13.60
N ALA A 57 11.99 7.77 14.53
CA ALA A 57 12.31 9.16 14.20
C ALA A 57 13.72 9.30 13.61
N ILE A 58 14.70 8.63 14.22
CA ILE A 58 16.09 8.62 13.73
C ILE A 58 16.14 7.98 12.34
N GLY A 59 15.49 6.84 12.15
CA GLY A 59 15.46 6.15 10.86
C GLY A 59 14.83 6.99 9.74
N LEU A 60 13.71 7.67 10.00
CA LEU A 60 13.10 8.55 9.00
C LEU A 60 13.99 9.77 8.69
N THR A 61 14.61 10.35 9.72
CA THR A 61 15.51 11.50 9.54
C THR A 61 16.70 11.14 8.65
N LEU A 62 17.32 9.98 8.88
CA LEU A 62 18.43 9.50 8.04
C LEU A 62 18.00 9.24 6.59
N GLU A 63 16.81 8.68 6.38
CA GLU A 63 16.25 8.49 5.03
C GLU A 63 16.02 9.83 4.33
N THR A 64 15.42 10.81 5.02
CA THR A 64 15.21 12.15 4.47
C THR A 64 16.54 12.86 4.19
N MET A 65 17.51 12.76 5.10
CA MET A 65 18.85 13.33 4.91
C MET A 65 19.58 12.70 3.72
N ALA A 66 19.43 11.39 3.49
CA ALA A 66 20.02 10.71 2.34
C ALA A 66 19.40 11.14 1.01
N VAL A 67 18.09 11.41 0.99
CA VAL A 67 17.37 11.87 -0.21
C VAL A 67 17.58 13.37 -0.48
N THR A 68 17.78 14.17 0.57
CA THR A 68 17.96 15.63 0.48
C THR A 68 19.00 16.09 -0.54
N PRO A 69 20.25 15.55 -0.59
CA PRO A 69 21.23 15.98 -1.59
C PRO A 69 20.79 15.64 -3.03
N ILE A 70 20.12 14.51 -3.22
CA ILE A 70 19.59 14.10 -4.54
C ILE A 70 18.50 15.07 -4.98
N SER A 71 17.57 15.39 -4.08
CA SER A 71 16.52 16.39 -4.34
C SER A 71 17.10 17.77 -4.61
N PHE A 72 18.17 18.16 -3.89
CA PHE A 72 18.84 19.43 -4.09
C PHE A 72 19.50 19.53 -5.47
N VAL A 73 20.24 18.48 -5.89
CA VAL A 73 20.82 18.41 -7.24
C VAL A 73 19.73 18.49 -8.31
N TYR A 74 18.62 17.76 -8.13
CA TYR A 74 17.50 17.82 -9.07
C TYR A 74 16.90 19.23 -9.19
N LEU A 75 16.74 19.95 -8.07
CA LEU A 75 16.25 21.33 -8.08
C LEU A 75 17.22 22.28 -8.79
N LEU A 76 18.54 22.09 -8.66
CA LEU A 76 19.53 22.88 -9.39
C LEU A 76 19.47 22.64 -10.91
N LEU A 77 19.30 21.39 -11.34
CA LEU A 77 19.11 21.07 -12.75
C LEU A 77 17.84 21.72 -13.30
N LEU A 78 16.73 21.61 -12.56
CA LEU A 78 15.45 22.20 -12.96
C LEU A 78 15.49 23.73 -13.02
N TYR A 79 16.22 24.36 -12.10
CA TYR A 79 16.42 25.81 -12.11
C TYR A 79 17.15 26.28 -13.38
N ASN A 80 18.14 25.52 -13.86
CA ASN A 80 18.87 25.85 -15.08
C ASN A 80 18.00 25.75 -16.34
N ASP A 81 17.13 24.74 -16.41
CA ASP A 81 16.27 24.50 -17.59
C ASP A 81 15.01 25.38 -17.58
N ALA A 82 14.47 25.72 -16.41
CA ALA A 82 13.23 26.48 -16.26
C ALA A 82 13.21 27.36 -14.99
N PRO A 83 13.95 28.49 -14.98
CA PRO A 83 14.06 29.38 -13.82
C PRO A 83 12.72 30.00 -13.38
N SER A 84 11.77 30.11 -14.32
CA SER A 84 10.43 30.64 -14.09
C SER A 84 9.55 29.72 -13.24
N LEU A 85 9.85 28.42 -13.13
CA LEU A 85 9.07 27.49 -12.29
C LEU A 85 9.22 27.79 -10.80
N LEU A 86 10.42 28.16 -10.35
CA LEU A 86 10.66 28.53 -8.95
C LEU A 86 10.22 29.97 -8.65
N SER A 87 10.25 30.84 -9.67
CA SER A 87 9.91 32.25 -9.55
C SER A 87 8.40 32.53 -9.65
N SER A 88 7.62 31.59 -10.21
CA SER A 88 6.17 31.71 -10.41
C SER A 88 5.33 31.14 -9.25
N VAL A 89 5.97 30.60 -8.21
CA VAL A 89 5.29 30.05 -7.04
C VAL A 89 4.66 31.17 -6.23
N THR A 90 3.33 31.15 -6.12
CA THR A 90 2.60 32.08 -5.25
C THR A 90 2.87 31.81 -3.77
N ILE A 91 2.72 32.82 -2.91
CA ILE A 91 2.90 32.66 -1.45
C ILE A 91 2.05 31.51 -0.89
N TRP A 92 0.84 31.32 -1.42
CA TRP A 92 -0.06 30.25 -1.01
C TRP A 92 0.47 28.86 -1.40
N GLN A 93 0.98 28.70 -2.62
CA GLN A 93 1.63 27.46 -3.04
C GLN A 93 2.88 27.17 -2.23
N GLY A 94 3.65 28.21 -1.87
CA GLY A 94 4.81 28.08 -0.96
C GLY A 94 4.43 27.55 0.42
N VAL A 95 3.34 28.08 1.01
CA VAL A 95 2.81 27.58 2.29
C VAL A 95 2.35 26.12 2.18
N LEU A 96 1.64 25.76 1.11
CA LEU A 96 1.20 24.38 0.86
C LEU A 96 2.39 23.43 0.67
N LEU A 97 3.43 23.86 -0.04
CA LEU A 97 4.67 23.09 -0.23
C LEU A 97 5.40 22.85 1.09
N LEU A 98 5.52 23.87 1.94
CA LEU A 98 6.07 23.72 3.28
C LEU A 98 5.21 22.76 4.14
N GLY A 99 3.88 22.86 4.02
CA GLY A 99 2.94 21.98 4.71
C GLY A 99 2.97 20.52 4.25
N ALA A 100 3.37 20.25 3.00
CA ALA A 100 3.49 18.90 2.46
C ALA A 100 4.53 18.05 3.22
N GLY A 101 5.59 18.68 3.75
CA GLY A 101 6.61 18.01 4.55
C GLY A 101 6.01 17.36 5.81
N PRO A 102 5.45 18.13 6.76
CA PRO A 102 4.78 17.60 7.94
C PRO A 102 3.63 16.64 7.60
N ALA A 103 2.82 16.97 6.58
CA ALA A 103 1.72 16.12 6.13
C ALA A 103 2.17 14.71 5.70
N THR A 104 3.41 14.57 5.24
CA THR A 104 4.02 13.28 4.84
C THR A 104 4.81 12.64 5.98
N ALA A 105 5.64 13.41 6.67
CA ALA A 105 6.55 12.91 7.69
C ALA A 105 5.78 12.37 8.91
N ILE A 106 4.70 13.04 9.33
CA ILE A 106 3.92 12.62 10.50
C ILE A 106 3.29 11.23 10.30
N PRO A 107 2.53 10.96 9.22
CA PRO A 107 2.01 9.62 8.95
C PRO A 107 3.10 8.56 8.83
N LEU A 108 4.23 8.86 8.17
CA LEU A 108 5.33 7.91 8.03
C LEU A 108 6.00 7.58 9.37
N LEU A 109 6.15 8.55 10.27
CA LEU A 109 6.64 8.32 11.63
C LEU A 109 5.70 7.39 12.41
N TYR A 110 4.39 7.66 12.38
CA TYR A 110 3.41 6.80 13.04
C TYR A 110 3.36 5.40 12.43
N PHE A 111 3.45 5.30 11.10
CA PHE A 111 3.56 4.02 10.39
C PHE A 111 4.79 3.25 10.83
N ALA A 112 5.98 3.85 10.83
CA ALA A 112 7.22 3.19 11.24
C ALA A 112 7.18 2.72 12.70
N LYS A 113 6.61 3.53 13.61
CA LYS A 113 6.39 3.14 15.01
C LYS A 113 5.39 1.99 15.14
N GLY A 114 4.28 2.05 14.41
CA GLY A 114 3.22 1.03 14.43
C GLY A 114 3.69 -0.29 13.82
N ALA A 115 4.43 -0.24 12.72
CA ALA A 115 4.87 -1.42 11.96
C ALA A 115 5.72 -2.40 12.77
N ARG A 116 6.45 -1.90 13.78
CA ARG A 116 7.22 -2.73 14.71
C ARG A 116 6.36 -3.46 15.73
N ARG A 117 5.17 -2.94 16.05
CA ARG A 117 4.31 -3.47 17.11
C ARG A 117 3.25 -4.46 16.63
N ILE A 118 3.04 -4.58 15.31
CA ILE A 118 2.01 -5.43 14.74
C ILE A 118 2.58 -6.47 13.77
N SER A 119 1.85 -7.56 13.52
CA SER A 119 2.29 -8.61 12.57
C SER A 119 2.28 -8.09 11.12
N MET A 120 3.08 -8.70 10.24
CA MET A 120 3.15 -8.26 8.83
C MET A 120 1.82 -8.42 8.11
N THR A 121 1.12 -9.51 8.42
CA THR A 121 -0.22 -9.78 7.94
C THR A 121 -1.23 -8.72 8.41
N MET A 122 -1.04 -8.12 9.60
CA MET A 122 -1.89 -7.01 10.07
C MET A 122 -1.54 -5.69 9.36
N LEU A 123 -0.25 -5.42 9.12
CA LEU A 123 0.18 -4.25 8.34
C LEU A 123 -0.44 -4.25 6.95
N GLY A 124 -0.32 -5.36 6.21
CA GLY A 124 -0.92 -5.49 4.89
C GLY A 124 -2.44 -5.31 4.92
N PHE A 125 -3.11 -5.80 5.97
CA PHE A 125 -4.54 -5.61 6.13
C PHE A 125 -4.95 -4.14 6.33
N LEU A 126 -4.24 -3.42 7.20
CA LEU A 126 -4.50 -2.01 7.46
C LEU A 126 -4.26 -1.13 6.23
N GLN A 127 -3.36 -1.53 5.33
CA GLN A 127 -3.11 -0.80 4.08
C GLN A 127 -4.32 -0.78 3.15
N TYR A 128 -5.30 -1.68 3.28
CA TYR A 128 -6.54 -1.62 2.50
C TYR A 128 -7.50 -0.50 2.90
N ILE A 129 -7.24 0.19 4.02
CA ILE A 129 -7.97 1.41 4.39
C ILE A 129 -7.70 2.52 3.35
N ALA A 130 -6.45 2.65 2.90
CA ALA A 130 -6.06 3.69 1.95
C ALA A 130 -6.79 3.62 0.59
N PRO A 131 -6.82 2.48 -0.13
CA PRO A 131 -7.57 2.38 -1.40
C PRO A 131 -9.08 2.50 -1.18
N THR A 132 -9.61 2.10 -0.01
CA THR A 132 -11.02 2.30 0.34
C THR A 132 -11.36 3.79 0.47
N ILE A 133 -10.57 4.54 1.24
CA ILE A 133 -10.74 5.99 1.37
C ILE A 133 -10.57 6.68 0.01
N SER A 134 -9.58 6.26 -0.78
CA SER A 134 -9.34 6.82 -2.11
C SER A 134 -10.53 6.60 -3.05
N LEU A 135 -11.14 5.41 -3.02
CA LEU A 135 -12.38 5.13 -3.77
C LEU A 135 -13.53 6.03 -3.31
N LEU A 136 -13.75 6.15 -2.00
CA LEU A 136 -14.84 6.97 -1.45
C LEU A 136 -14.66 8.44 -1.83
N LEU A 137 -13.44 8.97 -1.71
CA LEU A 137 -13.13 10.34 -2.15
C LEU A 137 -13.32 10.50 -3.66
N GLY A 138 -12.84 9.55 -4.47
CA GLY A 138 -13.01 9.56 -5.93
C GLY A 138 -14.47 9.65 -6.35
N VAL A 139 -15.34 8.84 -5.74
CA VAL A 139 -16.77 8.78 -6.09
C VAL A 139 -17.56 9.94 -5.49
N PHE A 140 -17.42 10.24 -4.20
CA PHE A 140 -18.29 11.19 -3.50
C PHE A 140 -17.77 12.63 -3.50
N LEU A 141 -16.45 12.83 -3.47
CA LEU A 141 -15.85 14.16 -3.39
C LEU A 141 -15.44 14.65 -4.79
N PHE A 142 -14.73 13.82 -5.54
CA PHE A 142 -14.22 14.17 -6.87
C PHE A 142 -15.18 13.84 -8.02
N HIS A 143 -16.27 13.14 -7.73
CA HIS A 143 -17.33 12.82 -8.69
C HIS A 143 -16.80 12.09 -9.94
N GLU A 144 -15.76 11.27 -9.78
CA GLU A 144 -15.20 10.50 -10.89
C GLU A 144 -16.20 9.46 -11.41
N ALA A 145 -16.15 9.21 -12.73
CA ALA A 145 -17.05 8.27 -13.39
C ALA A 145 -16.81 6.84 -12.85
N PHE A 146 -17.71 6.38 -11.99
CA PHE A 146 -17.70 5.00 -11.50
C PHE A 146 -18.32 4.07 -12.55
N THR A 147 -17.47 3.59 -13.47
CA THR A 147 -17.88 2.72 -14.57
C THR A 147 -18.23 1.31 -14.08
N LYS A 148 -18.97 0.55 -14.89
CA LYS A 148 -19.27 -0.88 -14.62
C LYS A 148 -18.00 -1.70 -14.42
N THR A 149 -16.93 -1.36 -15.12
CA THR A 149 -15.60 -1.97 -14.98
C THR A 149 -15.00 -1.75 -13.60
N HIS A 150 -15.03 -0.50 -13.11
CA HIS A 150 -14.55 -0.20 -11.77
C HIS A 150 -15.32 -1.06 -10.75
N MET A 151 -16.65 -1.16 -10.90
CA MET A 151 -17.48 -2.01 -10.05
C MET A 151 -17.03 -3.48 -10.03
N TYR A 152 -16.78 -4.11 -11.19
CA TYR A 152 -16.33 -5.51 -11.24
C TYR A 152 -14.94 -5.70 -10.60
N ALA A 153 -13.99 -4.81 -10.92
CA ALA A 153 -12.64 -4.88 -10.38
C ALA A 153 -12.63 -4.66 -8.85
N PHE A 154 -13.31 -3.62 -8.37
CA PHE A 154 -13.45 -3.36 -6.94
C PHE A 154 -14.17 -4.49 -6.22
N SER A 155 -15.22 -5.07 -6.82
CA SER A 155 -15.92 -6.22 -6.22
C SER A 155 -15.02 -7.45 -6.08
N CYS A 156 -14.15 -7.73 -7.06
CA CYS A 156 -13.16 -8.81 -6.95
C CYS A 156 -12.16 -8.55 -5.82
N ILE A 157 -11.61 -7.33 -5.73
CA ILE A 157 -10.62 -6.97 -4.69
C ILE A 157 -11.26 -7.01 -3.29
N TRP A 158 -12.46 -6.46 -3.14
CA TRP A 158 -13.19 -6.49 -1.87
C TRP A 158 -13.64 -7.90 -1.49
N GLY A 159 -14.10 -8.70 -2.46
CA GLY A 159 -14.41 -10.11 -2.23
C GLY A 159 -13.18 -10.88 -1.74
N ALA A 160 -12.02 -10.67 -2.38
CA ALA A 160 -10.75 -11.26 -1.95
C ALA A 160 -10.40 -10.86 -0.50
N LEU A 161 -10.57 -9.58 -0.18
CA LEU A 161 -10.30 -9.04 1.15
C LEU A 161 -11.22 -9.60 2.23
N ILE A 162 -12.52 -9.71 1.94
CA ILE A 162 -13.51 -10.31 2.84
C ILE A 162 -13.11 -11.76 3.12
N ILE A 163 -12.86 -12.56 2.09
CA ILE A 163 -12.42 -13.96 2.23
C ILE A 163 -11.14 -14.03 3.07
N PHE A 164 -10.18 -13.14 2.82
CA PHE A 164 -8.90 -13.12 3.54
C PHE A 164 -9.08 -12.77 5.03
N SER A 165 -9.97 -11.82 5.32
CA SER A 165 -10.31 -11.40 6.68
C SER A 165 -10.98 -12.54 7.46
N PHE A 166 -11.96 -13.19 6.84
CA PHE A 166 -12.62 -14.35 7.44
C PHE A 166 -11.66 -15.53 7.61
N ALA A 167 -10.76 -15.77 6.65
CA ALA A 167 -9.72 -16.81 6.74
C ALA A 167 -8.79 -16.65 7.95
N LYS A 168 -8.59 -15.42 8.44
CA LYS A 168 -7.77 -15.13 9.62
C LYS A 168 -8.52 -15.25 10.95
N THR A 169 -9.84 -15.41 10.92
CA THR A 169 -10.66 -15.59 12.13
C THR A 169 -10.46 -17.00 12.70
N LYS A 170 -10.37 -17.12 14.04
CA LYS A 170 -10.17 -18.41 14.77
C LYS A 170 -11.11 -19.54 14.29
N ARG A 171 -12.33 -19.19 13.90
CA ARG A 171 -13.37 -20.11 13.42
C ARG A 171 -13.02 -20.76 12.08
N MET A 172 -12.35 -20.03 11.19
CA MET A 172 -11.96 -20.52 9.86
C MET A 172 -10.63 -21.29 9.91
N GLN A 173 -9.73 -20.92 10.83
CA GLN A 173 -8.53 -21.72 11.13
C GLN A 173 -8.91 -23.11 11.63
N TRP A 174 -9.89 -23.21 12.53
CA TRP A 174 -10.44 -24.49 12.97
C TRP A 174 -11.05 -25.32 11.83
N LEU A 175 -11.79 -24.70 10.90
CA LEU A 175 -12.35 -25.38 9.74
C LEU A 175 -11.26 -25.86 8.77
N HIS A 176 -10.20 -25.08 8.56
CA HIS A 176 -9.06 -25.48 7.75
C HIS A 176 -8.33 -26.67 8.35
N ASP A 177 -8.03 -26.64 9.65
CA ASP A 177 -7.39 -27.76 10.36
C ASP A 177 -8.25 -29.03 10.29
N LYS A 178 -9.58 -28.87 10.38
CA LYS A 178 -10.54 -29.98 10.25
C LYS A 178 -10.60 -30.54 8.82
N TRP A 179 -10.54 -29.69 7.81
CA TRP A 179 -10.52 -30.08 6.39
C TRP A 179 -9.21 -30.78 6.01
N MET A 180 -8.07 -30.26 6.45
CA MET A 180 -6.76 -30.88 6.25
C MET A 180 -6.66 -32.24 6.95
N LYS A 181 -7.14 -32.36 8.20
CA LYS A 181 -7.19 -33.66 8.91
C LYS A 181 -8.09 -34.68 8.22
N ARG A 182 -9.19 -34.25 7.60
CA ARG A 182 -10.09 -35.15 6.87
C ARG A 182 -9.44 -35.68 5.60
N ASN A 183 -8.78 -34.82 4.82
CA ASN A 183 -8.12 -35.21 3.57
C ASN A 183 -6.79 -35.96 3.79
N SER A 184 -6.15 -35.84 4.97
CA SER A 184 -4.96 -36.63 5.31
C SER A 184 -5.25 -38.03 5.87
N LEU A 185 -6.53 -38.35 6.13
CA LEU A 185 -6.97 -39.68 6.59
C LEU A 185 -7.49 -40.56 5.43
N GLU A 186 -7.53 -40.01 4.21
CA GLU A 186 -7.95 -40.72 2.98
C GLU A 186 -6.76 -41.09 2.08
N VAL A 187 -5.52 -40.99 2.58
CA VAL A 187 -4.27 -41.44 1.93
C VAL A 187 -3.58 -42.49 2.76
#